data_AF-A0A7J8LWY4-F1
#
_entry.id   AF-A0A7J8LWY4-F1
#
_cell.length_a   1.000
_cell.length_b   1.000
_cell.length_c   1.000
_cell.angle_alpha   90.00
_cell.angle_beta   90.00
_cell.angle_gamma   90.00
#
_symmetry.space_group_name_H-M   'P 1'
#
loop_
_entity.id
_entity.type
_entity.pdbx_description
1 polymer ?
#
loop_
_entity_poly.entity_id
_entity_poly.type
_entity_poly.pdbx_seq_one_letter_code
_entity_poly.pdbx_strand_id
1 'polypeptide(L)'
;TKKEVVEEEEVEVEEELPWIQEKALDLVEFTGSVTQAIPGPRVGTSSLPWILAVPLAYAGITFVIAFVKTVKKFTSPRHQRKKLVNKNAMLCKSIDELFQQGSDAVDNSALKGLVQKTGFSVEEILRKYIRYSLNEKPWSADLISSLIQLRKASMLDDSQIAEILNDISRRI
;
A
#
# COMPACT_ATOMS: atom_id res chain seq x y z
N THR A 1 114.16 -13.88 -14.67
CA THR A 1 112.92 -14.68 -14.58
C THR A 1 112.11 -14.12 -13.42
N LYS A 2 110.82 -13.83 -13.68
CA LYS A 2 109.74 -13.46 -12.75
C LYS A 2 109.86 -12.15 -11.93
N LYS A 3 109.14 -11.14 -12.43
CA LYS A 3 108.36 -10.18 -11.65
C LYS A 3 107.14 -10.91 -11.08
N GLU A 4 106.72 -10.55 -9.87
CA GLU A 4 105.32 -10.64 -9.46
C GLU A 4 105.06 -9.52 -8.44
N VAL A 5 104.26 -8.55 -8.88
CA VAL A 5 103.65 -7.49 -8.08
C VAL A 5 102.34 -8.09 -7.58
N VAL A 6 102.10 -8.03 -6.28
CA VAL A 6 100.83 -8.46 -5.68
C VAL A 6 99.95 -7.22 -5.55
N GLU A 7 98.90 -7.15 -6.35
CA GLU A 7 97.74 -6.28 -6.17
C GLU A 7 96.80 -6.96 -5.15
N GLU A 8 96.39 -6.23 -4.11
CA GLU A 8 95.36 -6.66 -3.16
C GLU A 8 93.99 -6.24 -3.71
N GLU A 9 93.15 -7.24 -4.02
CA GLU A 9 91.78 -7.09 -4.51
C GLU A 9 90.82 -7.09 -3.30
N GLU A 10 89.98 -6.06 -3.17
CA GLU A 10 88.99 -5.89 -2.10
C GLU A 10 87.87 -6.95 -2.22
N VAL A 11 87.72 -7.79 -1.19
CA VAL A 11 86.70 -8.85 -1.12
C VAL A 11 85.41 -8.28 -0.54
N GLU A 12 84.36 -8.17 -1.37
CA GLU A 12 82.96 -8.01 -0.92
C GLU A 12 82.55 -9.26 -0.13
N VAL A 13 82.41 -9.11 1.18
CA VAL A 13 81.93 -10.18 2.06
C VAL A 13 80.40 -10.18 2.01
N GLU A 14 79.83 -11.08 1.20
CA GLU A 14 78.45 -11.54 1.39
C GLU A 14 78.38 -12.29 2.72
N GLU A 15 77.95 -11.61 3.78
CA GLU A 15 77.69 -12.24 5.07
C GLU A 15 76.47 -13.16 4.96
N GLU A 16 76.69 -14.47 4.87
CA GLU A 16 75.64 -15.50 4.93
C GLU A 16 74.84 -15.36 6.23
N LEU A 17 73.55 -15.05 6.10
CA LEU A 17 72.65 -14.98 7.25
C LEU A 17 72.50 -16.38 7.88
N PRO A 18 72.50 -16.50 9.22
CA PRO A 18 72.32 -17.80 9.86
C PRO A 18 71.00 -18.45 9.45
N TRP A 19 71.07 -19.72 9.02
CA TRP A 19 70.00 -20.55 8.42
C TRP A 19 68.60 -20.48 9.06
N ILE A 20 68.52 -20.11 10.34
CA ILE A 20 67.26 -19.95 11.08
C ILE A 20 66.52 -18.67 10.65
N GLN A 21 67.26 -17.60 10.36
CA GLN A 21 66.71 -16.34 9.88
C GLN A 21 66.16 -16.49 8.47
N GLU A 22 66.87 -17.19 7.59
CA GLU A 22 66.38 -17.53 6.25
C GLU A 22 65.08 -18.32 6.31
N LYS A 23 65.00 -19.36 7.16
CA LYS A 23 63.78 -20.17 7.29
C LYS A 23 62.58 -19.41 7.84
N ALA A 24 62.80 -18.46 8.74
CA ALA A 24 61.72 -17.61 9.25
C ALA A 24 61.22 -16.63 8.18
N LEU A 25 62.14 -16.08 7.39
CA LEU A 25 61.83 -15.17 6.27
C LEU A 25 61.04 -15.92 5.19
N ASP A 26 61.50 -17.12 4.85
CA ASP A 26 60.86 -18.04 3.90
C ASP A 26 59.44 -18.41 4.37
N LEU A 27 59.24 -18.69 5.67
CA LEU A 27 57.90 -18.97 6.22
C LEU A 27 56.96 -17.75 6.16
N VAL A 28 57.49 -16.53 6.33
CA VAL A 28 56.72 -15.28 6.19
C VAL A 28 56.37 -15.01 4.73
N GLU A 29 57.27 -15.28 3.80
CA GLU A 29 57.02 -15.19 2.36
C GLU A 29 56.02 -16.25 1.87
N PHE A 30 56.11 -17.47 2.40
CA PHE A 30 55.16 -18.54 2.13
C PHE A 30 53.78 -18.25 2.74
N THR A 31 53.69 -17.73 3.95
CA THR A 31 52.39 -17.35 4.54
C THR A 31 51.79 -16.10 3.86
N GLY A 32 52.64 -15.15 3.41
CA GLY A 32 52.22 -14.00 2.61
C GLY A 32 51.68 -14.41 1.24
N SER A 33 52.33 -15.35 0.54
CA SER A 33 51.87 -15.85 -0.76
C SER A 33 50.62 -16.72 -0.66
N VAL A 34 50.48 -17.53 0.40
CA VAL A 34 49.29 -18.38 0.62
C VAL A 34 48.06 -17.55 1.01
N THR A 35 48.22 -16.44 1.73
CA THR A 35 47.09 -15.56 2.07
C THR A 35 46.61 -14.72 0.88
N GLN A 36 47.47 -14.38 -0.08
CA GLN A 36 47.07 -13.76 -1.35
C GLN A 36 46.46 -14.75 -2.35
N ALA A 37 46.82 -16.03 -2.26
CA ALA A 37 46.33 -17.08 -3.16
C ALA A 37 44.97 -17.67 -2.75
N ILE A 38 44.51 -17.46 -1.51
CA ILE A 38 43.15 -17.80 -1.12
C ILE A 38 42.24 -16.67 -1.62
N PRO A 39 41.48 -16.89 -2.71
CA PRO A 39 40.57 -15.86 -3.17
C PRO A 39 39.58 -15.59 -2.03
N GLY A 40 39.62 -14.37 -1.50
CA GLY A 40 38.62 -13.91 -0.54
C GLY A 40 37.21 -14.16 -1.09
N PRO A 41 36.18 -14.20 -0.21
CA PRO A 41 34.82 -14.56 -0.59
C PRO A 41 34.44 -13.88 -1.90
N ARG A 42 34.23 -14.68 -2.96
CA ARG A 42 33.91 -14.19 -4.31
C ARG A 42 32.48 -13.65 -4.33
N VAL A 43 32.26 -12.55 -3.64
CA VAL A 43 31.06 -11.73 -3.77
C VAL A 43 31.45 -10.59 -4.70
N GLY A 44 30.80 -10.52 -5.87
CA GLY A 44 31.07 -9.47 -6.84
C GLY A 44 30.97 -8.09 -6.17
N THR A 45 31.90 -7.19 -6.46
CA THR A 45 31.97 -5.81 -5.96
C THR A 45 30.74 -5.04 -6.42
N SER A 46 29.63 -5.25 -5.72
CA SER A 46 28.35 -4.59 -5.93
C SER A 46 28.18 -3.58 -4.80
N SER A 47 27.60 -2.41 -5.10
CA SER A 47 27.41 -1.33 -4.12
C SER A 47 26.48 -1.72 -2.97
N LEU A 48 25.74 -2.81 -3.10
CA LEU A 48 24.85 -3.37 -2.08
C LEU A 48 25.32 -4.77 -1.65
N PRO A 49 25.49 -5.02 -0.34
CA PRO A 49 25.82 -6.35 0.18
C PRO A 49 24.75 -7.37 -0.23
N TRP A 50 25.16 -8.52 -0.75
CA TRP A 50 24.26 -9.59 -1.17
C TRP A 50 23.35 -10.08 -0.03
N ILE A 51 23.86 -10.03 1.20
CA ILE A 51 23.13 -10.35 2.44
C ILE A 51 21.91 -9.45 2.62
N LEU A 52 21.95 -8.21 2.14
CA LEU A 52 20.82 -7.29 2.17
C LEU A 52 19.98 -7.37 0.89
N ALA A 53 20.63 -7.54 -0.26
CA ALA A 53 19.97 -7.57 -1.56
C ALA A 53 18.95 -8.72 -1.67
N VAL A 54 19.26 -9.92 -1.15
CA VAL A 54 18.38 -11.09 -1.24
C VAL A 54 17.09 -10.93 -0.39
N PRO A 55 17.15 -10.60 0.91
CA PRO A 55 15.95 -10.31 1.69
C PRO A 55 15.15 -9.12 1.14
N LEU A 56 15.84 -8.07 0.66
CA LEU A 56 15.17 -6.90 0.11
C LEU A 56 14.44 -7.22 -1.20
N ALA A 57 15.05 -8.04 -2.07
CA ALA A 57 14.41 -8.54 -3.28
C ALA A 57 13.20 -9.42 -2.95
N TYR A 58 13.32 -10.32 -1.96
CA TYR A 58 12.19 -11.14 -1.51
C TYR A 58 11.03 -10.29 -0.95
N ALA A 59 11.35 -9.27 -0.15
CA ALA A 59 10.37 -8.29 0.35
C ALA A 59 9.70 -7.51 -0.79
N GLY A 60 10.48 -7.08 -1.81
CA GLY A 60 9.96 -6.42 -2.99
C GLY A 60 8.99 -7.30 -3.79
N ILE A 61 9.37 -8.55 -4.07
CA ILE A 61 8.52 -9.50 -4.82
C ILE A 61 7.23 -9.80 -4.06
N THR A 62 7.33 -10.07 -2.76
CA THR A 62 6.15 -10.35 -1.92
C THR A 62 5.22 -9.15 -1.81
N PHE A 63 5.77 -7.93 -1.72
CA PHE A 63 4.98 -6.69 -1.74
C PHE A 63 4.22 -6.52 -3.06
N VAL A 64 4.86 -6.74 -4.21
CA VAL A 64 4.18 -6.65 -5.52
C VAL A 64 3.05 -7.66 -5.62
N ILE A 65 3.28 -8.92 -5.21
CA ILE A 65 2.24 -9.96 -5.21
C ILE A 65 1.07 -9.56 -4.30
N ALA A 66 1.36 -9.02 -3.11
CA ALA A 66 0.34 -8.56 -2.17
C ALA A 66 -0.46 -7.39 -2.76
N PHE A 67 0.20 -6.42 -3.40
CA PHE A 67 -0.45 -5.30 -4.05
C PHE A 67 -1.39 -5.75 -5.17
N VAL A 68 -0.94 -6.63 -6.07
CA VAL A 68 -1.78 -7.17 -7.16
C VAL A 68 -2.99 -7.93 -6.61
N LYS A 69 -2.80 -8.78 -5.60
CA LYS A 69 -3.91 -9.49 -4.93
C LYS A 69 -4.89 -8.51 -4.29
N THR A 70 -4.38 -7.43 -3.69
CA THR A 70 -5.18 -6.40 -3.05
C THR A 70 -6.01 -5.64 -4.08
N VAL A 71 -5.41 -5.16 -5.17
CA VAL A 71 -6.13 -4.50 -6.27
C VAL A 71 -7.19 -5.43 -6.85
N LYS A 72 -6.86 -6.70 -7.12
CA LYS A 72 -7.84 -7.70 -7.61
C LYS A 72 -9.00 -7.89 -6.64
N LYS A 73 -8.74 -7.83 -5.33
CA LYS A 73 -9.77 -7.92 -4.29
C LYS A 73 -10.67 -6.67 -4.26
N PHE A 74 -10.10 -5.47 -4.42
CA PHE A 74 -10.85 -4.22 -4.49
C PHE A 74 -11.72 -4.12 -5.76
N THR A 75 -11.24 -4.65 -6.89
CA THR A 75 -11.99 -4.67 -8.15
C THR A 75 -13.02 -5.81 -8.21
N SER A 76 -13.03 -6.73 -7.24
CA SER A 76 -13.95 -7.88 -7.22
C SER A 76 -15.43 -7.45 -7.21
N PRO A 77 -16.32 -8.13 -7.96
CA PRO A 77 -17.76 -7.87 -7.93
C PRO A 77 -18.37 -7.92 -6.53
N ARG A 78 -17.86 -8.80 -5.66
CA ARG A 78 -18.31 -8.87 -4.25
C ARG A 78 -17.97 -7.61 -3.48
N HIS A 79 -16.79 -7.03 -3.70
CA HIS A 79 -16.37 -5.79 -3.05
C HIS A 79 -17.19 -4.59 -3.58
N GLN A 80 -17.42 -4.53 -4.89
CA GLN A 80 -18.27 -3.49 -5.49
C GLN A 80 -19.70 -3.52 -4.91
N ARG A 81 -20.31 -4.70 -4.78
CA ARG A 81 -21.63 -4.87 -4.12
C ARG A 81 -21.60 -4.39 -2.67
N LYS A 82 -20.61 -4.81 -1.88
CA LYS A 82 -20.46 -4.35 -0.49
C LYS A 82 -20.30 -2.83 -0.40
N LYS A 83 -19.53 -2.22 -1.31
CA LYS A 83 -19.36 -0.76 -1.37
C LYS A 83 -20.69 -0.05 -1.63
N LEU A 84 -21.52 -0.56 -2.55
CA LEU A 84 -22.85 0.00 -2.81
C LEU A 84 -23.79 -0.16 -1.61
N VAL A 85 -23.79 -1.31 -0.96
CA VAL A 85 -24.60 -1.53 0.26
C VAL A 85 -24.16 -0.58 1.38
N ASN A 86 -22.85 -0.41 1.59
CA ASN A 86 -22.33 0.51 2.59
C ASN A 86 -22.71 1.98 2.28
N LYS A 87 -22.67 2.38 1.01
CA LYS A 87 -23.16 3.71 0.59
C LYS A 87 -24.65 3.89 0.88
N ASN A 88 -25.48 2.88 0.58
CA ASN A 88 -26.92 2.94 0.86
C ASN A 88 -27.18 3.03 2.39
N ALA A 89 -26.44 2.27 3.20
CA ALA A 89 -26.57 2.32 4.65
C ALA A 89 -26.14 3.68 5.23
N MET A 90 -25.03 4.23 4.71
CA MET A 90 -24.54 5.56 5.08
C MET A 90 -25.55 6.65 4.72
N LEU A 91 -26.18 6.57 3.53
CA LEU A 91 -27.25 7.47 3.13
C LEU A 91 -28.40 7.43 4.15
N CYS A 92 -28.94 6.25 4.44
CA CYS A 92 -30.12 6.14 5.32
C CYS A 92 -29.82 6.69 6.72
N LYS A 93 -28.64 6.36 7.27
CA LYS A 93 -28.18 6.90 8.55
C LYS A 93 -28.02 8.42 8.53
N SER A 94 -27.40 8.96 7.48
CA SER A 94 -27.21 10.41 7.36
C SER A 94 -28.54 11.17 7.25
N ILE A 95 -29.55 10.59 6.60
CA ILE A 95 -30.89 11.18 6.55
C ILE A 95 -31.56 11.11 7.93
N ASP A 96 -31.42 9.99 8.65
CA ASP A 96 -31.94 9.85 10.01
C ASP A 96 -31.29 10.83 10.99
N GLU A 97 -29.98 11.05 10.86
CA GLU A 97 -29.25 12.07 11.63
C GLU A 97 -29.76 13.48 11.32
N LEU A 98 -30.07 13.80 10.06
CA LEU A 98 -30.68 15.08 9.69
C LEU A 98 -32.07 15.24 10.33
N PHE A 99 -32.89 14.19 10.33
CA PHE A 99 -34.21 14.23 11.00
C PHE A 99 -34.09 14.39 12.52
N GLN A 100 -33.04 13.85 13.15
CA GLN A 100 -32.78 14.05 14.58
C GLN A 100 -32.31 15.47 14.91
N GLN A 101 -31.59 16.14 13.99
CA GLN A 101 -31.12 17.52 14.18
C GLN A 101 -32.23 18.56 14.09
N GLY A 102 -33.38 18.21 13.50
CA GLY A 102 -34.58 19.04 13.44
C GLY A 102 -35.20 19.10 12.05
N SER A 103 -36.47 19.52 11.96
CA SER A 103 -37.22 19.61 10.70
C SER A 103 -36.54 20.50 9.66
N ASP A 104 -35.84 21.54 10.11
CA ASP A 104 -35.23 22.56 9.27
C ASP A 104 -33.83 22.17 8.80
N ALA A 105 -33.26 21.09 9.35
CA ALA A 105 -31.96 20.56 8.91
C ALA A 105 -32.08 19.81 7.57
N VAL A 106 -33.28 19.38 7.19
CA VAL A 106 -33.56 18.66 5.94
C VAL A 106 -33.82 19.68 4.84
N ASP A 107 -32.74 20.37 4.45
CA ASP A 107 -32.76 21.37 3.38
C ASP A 107 -32.25 20.81 2.04
N ASN A 108 -32.58 21.52 0.96
CA ASN A 108 -32.08 21.19 -0.38
C ASN A 108 -30.53 21.19 -0.46
N SER A 109 -29.89 22.05 0.34
CA SER A 109 -28.43 22.12 0.46
C SER A 109 -27.85 20.85 1.08
N ALA A 110 -28.48 20.32 2.13
CA ALA A 110 -28.09 19.08 2.79
C ALA A 110 -28.25 17.88 1.83
N LEU A 111 -29.36 17.83 1.08
CA LEU A 111 -29.56 16.80 0.05
C LEU A 111 -28.52 16.88 -1.06
N LYS A 112 -28.17 18.08 -1.54
CA LYS A 112 -27.06 18.27 -2.49
C LYS A 112 -25.72 17.79 -1.93
N GLY A 113 -25.48 18.00 -0.63
CA GLY A 113 -24.32 17.44 0.06
C GLY A 113 -24.31 15.90 0.05
N LEU A 114 -25.47 15.26 0.23
CA LEU A 114 -25.60 13.80 0.15
C LEU A 114 -25.41 13.27 -1.27
N VAL A 115 -25.91 13.98 -2.29
CA VAL A 115 -25.67 13.69 -3.71
C VAL A 115 -24.17 13.67 -3.99
N GLN A 116 -23.43 14.70 -3.56
CA GLN A 116 -21.98 14.80 -3.76
C GLN A 116 -21.22 13.68 -3.03
N LYS A 117 -21.61 13.34 -1.80
CA LYS A 117 -20.94 12.28 -1.01
C LYS A 117 -21.18 10.87 -1.57
N THR A 118 -22.39 10.59 -2.02
CA THR A 118 -22.80 9.23 -2.41
C THR A 118 -22.66 8.97 -3.91
N GLY A 119 -22.86 10.01 -4.72
CA GLY A 119 -22.95 9.95 -6.18
C GLY A 119 -24.33 9.52 -6.70
N PHE A 120 -25.36 9.49 -5.85
CA PHE A 120 -26.73 9.15 -6.25
C PHE A 120 -27.52 10.39 -6.67
N SER A 121 -28.50 10.22 -7.56
CA SER A 121 -29.44 11.29 -7.89
C SER A 121 -30.41 11.56 -6.74
N VAL A 122 -31.04 12.73 -6.72
CA VAL A 122 -32.05 13.07 -5.70
C VAL A 122 -33.22 12.08 -5.73
N GLU A 123 -33.65 11.66 -6.92
CA GLU A 123 -34.69 10.65 -7.13
C GLU A 123 -34.29 9.29 -6.54
N GLU A 124 -33.04 8.86 -6.76
CA GLU A 124 -32.52 7.62 -6.19
C GLU A 124 -32.41 7.67 -4.67
N ILE A 125 -32.01 8.81 -4.12
CA ILE A 125 -31.94 9.03 -2.66
C ILE A 125 -33.34 8.84 -2.06
N LEU A 126 -34.34 9.53 -2.61
CA LEU A 126 -35.72 9.45 -2.14
C LEU A 126 -36.27 8.02 -2.30
N ARG A 127 -36.03 7.38 -3.44
CA ARG A 127 -36.42 5.99 -3.68
C ARG A 127 -35.81 5.01 -2.68
N LYS A 128 -34.51 5.12 -2.43
CA LYS A 128 -33.78 4.25 -1.48
C LYS A 128 -34.26 4.46 -0.05
N TYR A 129 -34.45 5.72 0.35
CA TYR A 129 -34.89 6.05 1.70
C TYR A 129 -36.32 5.59 1.96
N ILE A 130 -37.27 5.85 1.06
CA ILE A 130 -38.66 5.36 1.22
C ILE A 130 -38.69 3.83 1.31
N ARG A 131 -37.96 3.14 0.42
CA ARG A 131 -37.90 1.67 0.47
C ARG A 131 -37.36 1.18 1.82
N TYR A 132 -36.29 1.81 2.31
CA TYR A 132 -35.72 1.46 3.62
C TYR A 132 -36.70 1.76 4.76
N SER A 133 -37.30 2.94 4.78
CA SER A 133 -38.24 3.35 5.83
C SER A 133 -39.48 2.48 5.88
N LEU A 134 -40.02 2.08 4.72
CA LEU A 134 -41.19 1.20 4.64
C LEU A 134 -40.89 -0.23 5.10
N ASN A 135 -39.65 -0.71 4.93
CA ASN A 135 -39.27 -2.08 5.29
C ASN A 135 -38.83 -2.20 6.75
N GLU A 136 -38.13 -1.20 7.28
CA GLU A 136 -37.42 -1.30 8.55
C GLU A 136 -38.08 -0.51 9.70
N LYS A 137 -38.87 0.52 9.40
CA LYS A 137 -39.48 1.39 10.42
C LYS A 137 -40.97 1.13 10.56
N PRO A 138 -41.53 1.21 11.78
CA PRO A 138 -42.98 1.13 11.97
C PRO A 138 -43.66 2.31 11.28
N TRP A 139 -44.84 2.06 10.72
CA TRP A 139 -45.64 3.11 10.12
C TRP A 139 -46.22 4.04 11.20
N SER A 140 -45.60 5.20 11.39
CA SER A 140 -45.96 6.21 12.39
C SER A 140 -46.19 7.59 11.77
N ALA A 141 -46.87 8.48 12.51
CA ALA A 141 -47.07 9.87 12.09
C ALA A 141 -45.74 10.60 11.87
N ASP A 142 -44.72 10.30 12.69
CA ASP A 142 -43.38 10.87 12.59
C ASP A 142 -42.66 10.40 11.31
N LEU A 143 -42.87 9.16 10.89
CA LEU A 143 -42.34 8.67 9.63
C LEU A 143 -42.97 9.41 8.45
N ILE A 144 -44.30 9.59 8.47
CA ILE A 144 -45.01 10.30 7.40
C ILE A 144 -44.56 11.77 7.35
N SER A 145 -44.40 12.44 8.50
CA SER A 145 -43.91 13.81 8.54
C SER A 145 -42.48 13.93 7.98
N SER A 146 -41.60 12.98 8.31
CA SER A 146 -40.23 12.91 7.76
C SER A 146 -40.23 12.74 6.24
N LEU A 147 -41.12 11.90 5.69
CA LEU A 147 -41.25 11.70 4.24
C LEU A 147 -41.81 12.94 3.53
N ILE A 148 -42.77 13.64 4.14
CA ILE A 148 -43.32 14.89 3.61
C ILE A 148 -42.24 15.98 3.60
N GLN A 149 -41.43 16.08 4.65
CA GLN A 149 -40.30 17.01 4.71
C GLN A 149 -39.25 16.68 3.64
N LEU A 150 -38.90 15.40 3.49
CA LEU A 150 -37.97 14.94 2.45
C LEU A 150 -38.48 15.28 1.04
N ARG A 151 -39.78 15.11 0.79
CA ARG A 151 -40.44 15.53 -0.46
C ARG A 151 -40.30 17.03 -0.69
N LYS A 152 -40.55 17.86 0.34
CA LYS A 152 -40.42 19.31 0.21
C LYS A 152 -38.97 19.73 -0.08
N ALA A 153 -38.01 19.09 0.57
CA ALA A 153 -36.59 19.38 0.40
C ALA A 153 -36.03 18.94 -0.96
N SER A 154 -36.58 17.85 -1.53
CA SER A 154 -36.10 17.28 -2.80
C SER A 154 -36.46 18.15 -4.01
N MET A 155 -37.45 19.05 -3.91
CA MET A 155 -37.91 19.92 -5.00
C MET A 155 -38.24 19.14 -6.29
N LEU A 156 -38.73 17.90 -6.13
CA LEU A 156 -39.14 17.05 -7.25
C LEU A 156 -40.59 17.37 -7.63
N ASP A 157 -40.88 17.24 -8.93
CA ASP A 157 -42.23 17.40 -9.44
C ASP A 157 -43.13 16.24 -8.99
N ASP A 158 -44.44 16.49 -8.90
CA ASP A 158 -45.42 15.48 -8.50
C ASP A 158 -45.45 14.27 -9.43
N SER A 159 -45.15 14.48 -10.72
CA SER A 159 -44.99 13.41 -11.72
C SER A 159 -43.80 12.50 -11.39
N GLN A 160 -42.64 13.07 -11.06
CA GLN A 160 -41.44 12.33 -10.70
C GLN A 160 -41.64 11.54 -9.40
N ILE A 161 -42.31 12.15 -8.41
CA ILE A 161 -42.63 11.48 -7.14
C ILE A 161 -43.58 10.30 -7.37
N ALA A 162 -44.61 10.48 -8.21
CA ALA A 162 -45.53 9.40 -8.57
C ALA A 162 -44.79 8.24 -9.26
N GLU A 163 -43.85 8.54 -10.16
CA GLU A 163 -43.00 7.53 -10.80
C GLU A 163 -42.14 6.78 -9.78
N ILE A 164 -41.48 7.49 -8.86
CA ILE A 164 -40.68 6.88 -7.79
C ILE A 164 -41.53 5.96 -6.90
N LEU A 165 -42.72 6.40 -6.50
CA LEU A 165 -43.63 5.61 -5.67
C LEU A 165 -44.13 4.37 -6.42
N ASN A 166 -44.47 4.49 -7.70
CA ASN A 166 -44.85 3.36 -8.55
C ASN A 166 -43.69 2.35 -8.73
N ASP A 167 -42.46 2.85 -8.85
CA ASP A 167 -41.26 2.01 -8.90
C ASP A 167 -40.99 1.25 -7.60
N ILE A 168 -41.31 1.87 -6.45
CA ILE A 168 -41.22 1.23 -5.15
C ILE A 168 -42.30 0.16 -5.02
N SER A 169 -43.56 0.48 -5.36
CA SER A 169 -44.67 -0.46 -5.25
C SER A 169 -44.52 -1.69 -6.15
N ARG A 170 -43.84 -1.58 -7.29
CA ARG A 170 -43.53 -2.73 -8.17
C ARG A 170 -42.46 -3.68 -7.61
N ARG A 171 -41.66 -3.22 -6.65
CA ARG A 171 -40.49 -3.95 -6.12
C ARG A 171 -40.69 -4.48 -4.69
N ILE A 172 -41.83 -4.19 -4.09
CA ILE A 172 -42.32 -4.72 -2.81
C ILE A 172 -43.37 -5.77 -3.14
#